data_AF-A0A1V5JL33-F1
#
_entry.id   AF-A0A1V5JL33-F1
#
_cell.length_a   1.000
_cell.length_b   1.000
_cell.length_c   1.000
_cell.angle_alpha   90.00
_cell.angle_beta   90.00
_cell.angle_gamma   90.00
#
_symmetry.space_group_name_H-M   'P 1'
#
loop_
_entity.id
_entity.type
_entity.pdbx_description
1 polymer ?
#
loop_
_entity_poly.entity_id
_entity_poly.type
_entity_poly.pdbx_seq_one_letter_code
_entity_poly.pdbx_strand_id
1 'polypeptide(L)'
;MSIEDLKLLEKSGLGTYQVFHETYHHATYARLHPAGTFKADYDWRLYCHHRAQEAGIDDVAVGVLFGLYDWRFEVMGLLHHAIDLERQCGIGPHTVSFPRLEPAGNTDEAVHTSPYRVSDADFKKIVTILRLAIPYAGMILTARENEQVRNEVMPLGVTQFDASTRIGIGAYADSDGSQDEQRQQFMLGDTRSLDEVVRDLARKGSIVSFCTAGYRCGRTGEKIMGLLRSGKEGQFCKLNAILTYREWLDDFASDETRAIGLRLIEQELGEVADQLPKFYKPLLKSYERIKSGERDLFF
;
A
#
# COMPACT_ATOMS: atom_id res chain seq x y z
N MET A 1 19.49 -3.33 -8.22
CA MET A 1 20.29 -2.09 -8.23
C MET A 1 21.46 -2.29 -7.30
N SER A 2 22.61 -1.70 -7.65
CA SER A 2 23.78 -1.64 -6.75
C SER A 2 23.52 -0.62 -5.63
N ILE A 3 24.35 -0.63 -4.59
CA ILE A 3 24.29 0.37 -3.52
C ILE A 3 24.54 1.79 -4.07
N GLU A 4 25.42 1.92 -5.07
CA GLU A 4 25.72 3.20 -5.71
C GLU A 4 24.50 3.77 -6.45
N ASP A 5 23.77 2.92 -7.19
CA ASP A 5 22.51 3.32 -7.83
C ASP A 5 21.44 3.67 -6.79
N LEU A 6 21.37 2.92 -5.69
CA LEU A 6 20.39 3.15 -4.64
C LEU A 6 20.66 4.47 -3.89
N LYS A 7 21.92 4.84 -3.69
CA LYS A 7 22.30 6.17 -3.16
C LYS A 7 21.91 7.31 -4.09
N LEU A 8 21.89 7.07 -5.40
CA LEU A 8 21.39 8.05 -6.36
C LEU A 8 19.88 8.21 -6.24
N LEU A 9 19.16 7.10 -6.06
CA LEU A 9 17.71 7.13 -5.81
C LEU A 9 17.37 7.83 -4.49
N GLU A 10 18.07 7.51 -3.41
CA GLU A 10 17.85 8.13 -2.10
C GLU A 10 17.90 9.67 -2.19
N LYS A 11 18.92 10.20 -2.88
CA LYS A 11 19.08 11.64 -3.13
C LYS A 11 17.93 12.30 -3.91
N SER A 12 17.10 11.51 -4.60
CA SER A 12 15.92 12.04 -5.31
C SER A 12 14.73 12.32 -4.38
N GLY A 13 14.80 11.89 -3.11
CA GLY A 13 13.74 12.06 -2.12
C GLY A 13 12.61 11.03 -2.27
N LEU A 14 12.94 9.80 -2.64
CA LEU A 14 11.96 8.71 -2.72
C LEU A 14 11.34 8.43 -1.35
N GLY A 15 10.07 8.00 -1.34
CA GLY A 15 9.37 7.59 -0.11
C GLY A 15 9.76 6.16 0.30
N THR A 16 9.16 5.16 -0.36
CA THR A 16 9.41 3.74 -0.06
C THR A 16 10.01 3.02 -1.27
N TYR A 17 11.08 2.24 -1.08
CA TYR A 17 11.63 1.38 -2.12
C TYR A 17 10.93 0.00 -2.12
N GLN A 18 10.22 -0.31 -3.20
CA GLN A 18 9.37 -1.51 -3.28
C GLN A 18 9.95 -2.54 -4.24
N VAL A 19 10.18 -3.76 -3.76
CA VAL A 19 10.59 -4.91 -4.59
C VAL A 19 9.90 -6.17 -4.08
N PHE A 20 9.09 -6.79 -4.94
CA PHE A 20 8.47 -8.08 -4.64
C PHE A 20 9.45 -9.20 -4.92
N HIS A 21 9.65 -10.11 -3.98
CA HIS A 21 10.46 -11.30 -4.22
C HIS A 21 9.82 -12.25 -5.22
N GLU A 22 8.53 -12.07 -5.49
CA GLU A 22 7.67 -12.91 -6.33
C GLU A 22 7.39 -14.27 -5.68
N THR A 23 8.42 -15.08 -5.44
CA THR A 23 8.33 -16.39 -4.81
C THR A 23 9.62 -16.74 -4.08
N TYR A 24 9.52 -17.14 -2.81
CA TYR A 24 10.65 -17.63 -2.00
C TYR A 24 11.03 -19.07 -2.34
N HIS A 25 10.25 -19.76 -3.16
CA HIS A 25 10.55 -21.12 -3.55
C HIS A 25 11.56 -21.16 -4.70
N HIS A 26 12.83 -21.44 -4.37
CA HIS A 26 13.97 -21.42 -5.29
C HIS A 26 13.71 -22.10 -6.65
N ALA A 27 13.12 -23.31 -6.65
CA ALA A 27 12.88 -24.02 -7.91
C ALA A 27 11.77 -23.37 -8.75
N THR A 28 10.73 -22.81 -8.12
CA THR A 28 9.71 -22.01 -8.82
C THR A 28 10.33 -20.73 -9.36
N TYR A 29 11.14 -20.04 -8.55
CA TYR A 29 11.82 -18.82 -8.94
C TYR A 29 12.71 -19.01 -10.17
N ALA A 30 13.60 -20.02 -10.15
CA ALA A 30 14.51 -20.31 -11.25
C ALA A 30 13.77 -20.69 -12.55
N ARG A 31 12.62 -21.37 -12.42
CA ARG A 31 11.77 -21.72 -13.57
C ARG A 31 11.09 -20.50 -14.19
N LEU A 32 10.60 -19.57 -13.38
CA LEU A 32 9.83 -18.41 -13.83
C LEU A 32 10.71 -17.22 -14.25
N HIS A 33 11.98 -17.19 -13.83
CA HIS A 33 12.92 -16.12 -14.11
C HIS A 33 14.07 -16.64 -14.98
N PRO A 34 13.99 -16.48 -16.31
CA PRO A 34 14.94 -17.08 -17.26
C PRO A 34 16.38 -16.69 -16.97
N ALA A 35 17.28 -17.68 -17.02
CA ALA A 35 18.72 -17.49 -16.84
C ALA A 35 19.28 -16.43 -17.81
N GLY A 36 20.32 -15.72 -17.37
CA GLY A 36 20.94 -14.63 -18.14
C GLY A 36 20.24 -13.27 -17.99
N THR A 37 19.15 -13.18 -17.22
CA THR A 37 18.55 -11.91 -16.80
C THR A 37 19.00 -11.52 -15.40
N PHE A 38 19.05 -10.22 -15.09
CA PHE A 38 19.30 -9.76 -13.71
C PHE A 38 18.25 -10.24 -12.71
N LYS A 39 17.02 -10.54 -13.18
CA LYS A 39 15.96 -11.09 -12.33
C LYS A 39 16.17 -12.57 -12.02
N ALA A 40 16.96 -13.31 -12.80
CA ALA A 40 17.22 -14.73 -12.52
C ALA A 40 18.06 -14.96 -11.27
N ASP A 41 18.85 -13.97 -10.86
CA ASP A 41 19.68 -14.04 -9.67
C ASP A 41 18.82 -13.91 -8.41
N TYR A 42 18.56 -15.06 -7.79
CA TYR A 42 17.70 -15.20 -6.62
C TYR A 42 18.27 -14.43 -5.42
N ASP A 43 19.55 -14.64 -5.08
CA ASP A 43 20.18 -14.03 -3.91
C ASP A 43 20.31 -12.51 -4.11
N TRP A 44 20.66 -12.09 -5.33
CA TRP A 44 20.68 -10.68 -5.66
C TRP A 44 19.31 -10.01 -5.47
N ARG A 45 18.22 -10.68 -5.85
CA ARG A 45 16.87 -10.16 -5.59
C ARG A 45 16.49 -10.22 -4.12
N LEU A 46 16.79 -11.31 -3.43
CA LEU A 46 16.46 -11.50 -2.02
C LEU A 46 17.08 -10.40 -1.16
N TYR A 47 18.38 -10.11 -1.35
CA TYR A 47 19.11 -9.11 -0.56
C TYR A 47 18.96 -7.66 -1.08
N CYS A 48 18.00 -7.37 -1.96
CA CYS A 48 17.83 -6.02 -2.50
C CYS A 48 17.49 -4.98 -1.44
N HIS A 49 16.69 -5.36 -0.43
CA HIS A 49 16.26 -4.47 0.65
C HIS A 49 17.38 -4.19 1.65
N HIS A 50 18.24 -5.18 1.93
CA HIS A 50 19.44 -4.97 2.73
C HIS A 50 20.38 -3.96 2.08
N ARG A 51 20.58 -4.07 0.75
CA ARG A 51 21.36 -3.08 -0.01
C ARG A 51 20.70 -1.71 -0.04
N ALA A 52 19.36 -1.64 -0.05
CA ALA A 52 18.63 -0.37 0.02
C ALA A 52 18.84 0.31 1.37
N GLN A 53 18.75 -0.43 2.48
CA GLN A 53 19.02 0.10 3.82
C GLN A 53 20.49 0.51 3.99
N GLU A 54 21.45 -0.26 3.45
CA GLU A 54 22.85 0.15 3.42
C GLU A 54 23.09 1.43 2.60
N ALA A 55 22.28 1.67 1.57
CA ALA A 55 22.31 2.90 0.79
C ALA A 55 21.65 4.10 1.48
N GLY A 56 21.03 3.92 2.64
CA GLY A 56 20.33 4.97 3.39
C GLY A 56 18.82 5.05 3.13
N ILE A 57 18.25 4.13 2.35
CA ILE A 57 16.80 4.05 2.14
C ILE A 57 16.19 3.25 3.30
N ASP A 58 15.54 3.95 4.22
CA ASP A 58 15.02 3.38 5.47
C ASP A 58 13.61 2.80 5.35
N ASP A 59 12.78 3.30 4.42
CA ASP A 59 11.47 2.71 4.13
C ASP A 59 11.55 1.74 2.93
N VAL A 60 11.40 0.44 3.22
CA VAL A 60 11.37 -0.63 2.21
C VAL A 60 10.03 -1.38 2.20
N ALA A 61 9.60 -1.87 1.04
CA ALA A 61 8.40 -2.69 0.91
C ALA A 61 8.71 -4.06 0.30
N VAL A 62 8.29 -5.11 1.02
CA VAL A 62 8.40 -6.49 0.57
C VAL A 62 7.10 -6.95 -0.06
N GLY A 63 7.16 -7.97 -0.91
CA GLY A 63 5.94 -8.59 -1.43
C GLY A 63 6.17 -9.92 -2.11
N VAL A 64 5.07 -10.63 -2.32
CA VAL A 64 5.00 -11.95 -2.96
C VAL A 64 3.87 -11.92 -3.98
N LEU A 65 4.08 -12.57 -5.13
CA LEU A 65 3.02 -12.82 -6.10
C LEU A 65 2.34 -14.15 -5.77
N PHE A 66 1.24 -14.09 -5.03
CA PHE A 66 0.49 -15.27 -4.60
C PHE A 66 -0.16 -15.96 -5.79
N GLY A 67 0.06 -17.27 -5.94
CA GLY A 67 -0.37 -18.03 -7.12
C GLY A 67 0.76 -18.69 -7.89
N LEU A 68 2.02 -18.31 -7.61
CA LEU A 68 3.21 -18.94 -8.21
C LEU A 68 3.62 -20.24 -7.50
N TYR A 69 3.37 -20.33 -6.18
CA TYR A 69 3.66 -21.49 -5.35
C TYR A 69 2.71 -21.55 -4.13
N ASP A 70 2.84 -22.57 -3.29
CA ASP A 70 1.99 -22.75 -2.10
C ASP A 70 2.06 -21.50 -1.21
N TRP A 71 0.90 -20.89 -0.97
CA TRP A 71 0.82 -19.62 -0.25
C TRP A 71 1.33 -19.69 1.18
N ARG A 72 1.29 -20.87 1.82
CA ARG A 72 1.78 -21.05 3.21
C ARG A 72 3.29 -20.95 3.22
N PHE A 73 3.95 -21.59 2.24
CA PHE A 73 5.39 -21.46 2.02
C PHE A 73 5.78 -20.00 1.80
N GLU A 74 5.03 -19.30 0.95
CA GLU A 74 5.33 -17.91 0.63
C GLU A 74 5.12 -16.96 1.82
N VAL A 75 4.06 -17.15 2.61
CA VAL A 75 3.85 -16.40 3.85
C VAL A 75 5.01 -16.65 4.81
N MET A 76 5.44 -17.91 5.00
CA MET A 76 6.61 -18.19 5.84
C MET A 76 7.86 -17.49 5.34
N GLY A 77 8.15 -17.53 4.04
CA GLY A 77 9.30 -16.85 3.45
C GLY A 77 9.26 -15.33 3.67
N LEU A 78 8.10 -14.72 3.45
CA LEU A 78 7.87 -13.29 3.67
C LEU A 78 8.13 -12.90 5.13
N LEU A 79 7.59 -13.67 6.09
CA LEU A 79 7.79 -13.42 7.51
C LEU A 79 9.26 -13.56 7.91
N HIS A 80 9.97 -14.57 7.42
CA HIS A 80 11.41 -14.71 7.67
C HIS A 80 12.22 -13.56 7.08
N HIS A 81 11.83 -13.04 5.91
CA HIS A 81 12.48 -11.88 5.33
C HIS A 81 12.25 -10.62 6.19
N ALA A 82 11.03 -10.39 6.68
CA ALA A 82 10.76 -9.30 7.60
C ALA A 82 11.57 -9.39 8.90
N ILE A 83 11.67 -10.59 9.49
CA ILE A 83 12.50 -10.86 10.68
C ILE A 83 13.98 -10.62 10.39
N ASP A 84 14.47 -11.03 9.23
CA ASP A 84 15.87 -10.83 8.86
C ASP A 84 16.21 -9.35 8.67
N LEU A 85 15.33 -8.57 8.03
CA LEU A 85 15.48 -7.12 7.92
C LEU A 85 15.53 -6.45 9.31
N GLU A 86 14.61 -6.81 10.22
CA GLU A 86 14.67 -6.32 11.60
C GLU A 86 16.00 -6.66 12.29
N ARG A 87 16.46 -7.90 12.13
CA ARG A 87 17.69 -8.38 12.78
C ARG A 87 18.94 -7.70 12.24
N GLN A 88 19.04 -7.52 10.92
CA GLN A 88 20.24 -7.04 10.25
C GLN A 88 20.30 -5.52 10.15
N CYS A 89 19.13 -4.88 10.02
CA CYS A 89 19.04 -3.45 9.72
C CYS A 89 18.34 -2.65 10.83
N GLY A 90 17.87 -3.30 11.91
CA GLY A 90 17.19 -2.66 13.03
C GLY A 90 15.70 -2.38 12.80
N ILE A 91 15.25 -2.40 11.55
CA ILE A 91 13.87 -2.18 11.14
C ILE A 91 13.40 -3.18 10.09
N GLY A 92 12.15 -3.61 10.23
CA GLY A 92 11.48 -4.44 9.23
C GLY A 92 10.87 -3.60 8.11
N PRO A 93 10.11 -4.22 7.21
CA PRO A 93 9.52 -3.51 6.08
C PRO A 93 8.47 -2.48 6.51
N HIS A 94 8.47 -1.32 5.84
CA HIS A 94 7.45 -0.29 5.97
C HIS A 94 6.09 -0.80 5.52
N THR A 95 6.05 -1.51 4.40
CA THR A 95 4.84 -2.16 3.88
C THR A 95 5.08 -3.58 3.38
N VAL A 96 4.01 -4.36 3.38
CA VAL A 96 3.90 -5.65 2.70
C VAL A 96 2.82 -5.59 1.63
N SER A 97 3.16 -6.06 0.43
CA SER A 97 2.22 -6.26 -0.66
C SER A 97 1.99 -7.75 -0.90
N PHE A 98 0.74 -8.11 -1.19
CA PHE A 98 0.32 -9.51 -1.40
C PHE A 98 -0.53 -9.65 -2.66
N PRO A 99 -0.06 -9.18 -3.84
CA PRO A 99 -0.80 -9.33 -5.09
C PRO A 99 -1.08 -10.81 -5.40
N ARG A 100 -2.29 -11.12 -5.88
CA ARG A 100 -2.60 -12.42 -6.49
C ARG A 100 -2.23 -12.45 -7.96
N LEU A 101 -1.92 -13.64 -8.47
CA LEU A 101 -1.68 -13.86 -9.88
C LEU A 101 -2.97 -13.58 -10.66
N GLU A 102 -2.92 -12.60 -11.56
CA GLU A 102 -4.03 -12.21 -12.43
C GLU A 102 -3.65 -12.44 -13.90
N PRO A 103 -4.64 -12.68 -14.78
CA PRO A 103 -4.42 -12.72 -16.22
C PRO A 103 -3.69 -11.49 -16.75
N ALA A 104 -2.81 -11.71 -17.70
CA ALA A 104 -2.10 -10.71 -18.48
C ALA A 104 -1.87 -11.25 -19.90
N GLY A 105 -1.53 -10.38 -20.85
CA GLY A 105 -1.32 -10.77 -22.24
C GLY A 105 -0.40 -11.99 -22.39
N ASN A 106 -0.90 -13.02 -23.09
CA ASN A 106 -0.23 -14.31 -23.32
C ASN A 106 0.06 -15.17 -22.06
N THR A 107 -0.59 -14.90 -20.93
CA THR A 107 -0.39 -15.67 -19.69
C THR A 107 -1.66 -16.28 -19.11
N ASP A 108 -2.82 -16.02 -19.71
CA ASP A 108 -4.13 -16.44 -19.21
C ASP A 108 -4.21 -17.93 -18.84
N GLU A 109 -3.75 -18.80 -19.74
CA GLU A 109 -3.70 -20.26 -19.49
C GLU A 109 -2.83 -20.62 -18.27
N ALA A 110 -1.67 -19.98 -18.11
CA ALA A 110 -0.77 -20.23 -16.99
C ALA A 110 -1.39 -19.81 -15.65
N VAL A 111 -2.17 -18.73 -15.66
CA VAL A 111 -2.94 -18.31 -14.47
C VAL A 111 -4.03 -19.36 -14.20
N HIS A 112 -4.88 -19.70 -15.19
CA HIS A 112 -6.02 -20.62 -15.03
C HIS A 112 -5.65 -22.06 -14.66
N THR A 113 -4.48 -22.52 -15.08
CA THR A 113 -4.02 -23.90 -14.83
C THR A 113 -3.08 -24.02 -13.62
N SER A 114 -2.71 -22.90 -12.97
CA SER A 114 -1.81 -22.95 -11.81
C SER A 114 -2.43 -23.77 -10.66
N PRO A 115 -1.76 -24.83 -10.17
CA PRO A 115 -2.22 -25.60 -9.01
C PRO A 115 -2.12 -24.79 -7.70
N TYR A 116 -1.49 -23.62 -7.75
CA TYR A 116 -1.26 -22.76 -6.59
C TYR A 116 -2.18 -21.54 -6.54
N ARG A 117 -3.23 -21.50 -7.38
CA ARG A 117 -4.25 -20.44 -7.33
C ARG A 117 -4.76 -20.23 -5.91
N VAL A 118 -4.82 -18.98 -5.48
CA VAL A 118 -5.26 -18.60 -4.14
C VAL A 118 -6.73 -18.20 -4.18
N SER A 119 -7.57 -18.98 -3.51
CA SER A 119 -8.99 -18.68 -3.34
C SER A 119 -9.21 -17.43 -2.47
N ASP A 120 -10.36 -16.79 -2.58
CA ASP A 120 -10.70 -15.62 -1.73
C ASP A 120 -10.69 -15.98 -0.23
N ALA A 121 -11.08 -17.21 0.12
CA ALA A 121 -11.06 -17.70 1.49
C ALA A 121 -9.63 -17.82 2.03
N ASP A 122 -8.69 -18.31 1.23
CA ASP A 122 -7.28 -18.38 1.63
C ASP A 122 -6.61 -17.00 1.56
N PHE A 123 -7.02 -16.13 0.64
CA PHE A 123 -6.55 -14.76 0.57
C PHE A 123 -6.88 -13.98 1.85
N LYS A 124 -8.11 -14.10 2.35
CA LYS A 124 -8.50 -13.56 3.66
C LYS A 124 -7.60 -14.07 4.78
N LYS A 125 -7.28 -15.37 4.80
CA LYS A 125 -6.35 -15.94 5.79
C LYS A 125 -4.96 -15.35 5.67
N ILE A 126 -4.42 -15.21 4.45
CA ILE A 126 -3.11 -14.60 4.21
C ILE A 126 -3.07 -13.19 4.80
N VAL A 127 -4.05 -12.35 4.48
CA VAL A 127 -4.14 -10.98 5.00
C VAL A 127 -4.20 -10.98 6.53
N THR A 128 -5.06 -11.79 7.13
CA THR A 128 -5.17 -11.88 8.60
C THR A 128 -3.87 -12.37 9.25
N ILE A 129 -3.23 -13.40 8.69
CA ILE A 129 -1.96 -13.94 9.23
C ILE A 129 -0.87 -12.88 9.18
N LEU A 130 -0.72 -12.18 8.04
CA LEU A 130 0.28 -11.12 7.88
C LEU A 130 0.02 -9.96 8.85
N ARG A 131 -1.22 -9.50 8.99
CA ARG A 131 -1.59 -8.45 9.95
C ARG A 131 -1.23 -8.83 11.39
N LEU A 132 -1.45 -10.09 11.78
CA LEU A 132 -1.12 -10.57 13.12
C LEU A 132 0.40 -10.74 13.33
N ALA A 133 1.13 -11.17 12.30
CA ALA A 133 2.55 -11.48 12.42
C ALA A 133 3.47 -10.25 12.32
N ILE A 134 3.11 -9.25 11.51
CA ILE A 134 3.87 -8.00 11.32
C ILE A 134 2.96 -6.78 11.50
N PRO A 135 2.41 -6.56 12.71
CA PRO A 135 1.31 -5.61 12.94
C PRO A 135 1.67 -4.14 12.70
N TYR A 136 2.97 -3.81 12.71
CA TYR A 136 3.44 -2.44 12.42
C TYR A 136 3.50 -2.14 10.91
N ALA A 137 3.63 -3.17 10.06
CA ALA A 137 3.78 -2.96 8.63
C ALA A 137 2.44 -2.52 8.02
N GLY A 138 2.50 -1.53 7.13
CA GLY A 138 1.36 -1.22 6.28
C GLY A 138 1.10 -2.38 5.32
N MET A 139 -0.16 -2.58 4.95
CA MET A 139 -0.58 -3.66 4.06
C MET A 139 -1.21 -3.07 2.81
N ILE A 140 -0.58 -3.33 1.67
CA ILE A 140 -0.99 -2.81 0.36
C ILE A 140 -1.82 -3.87 -0.35
N LEU A 141 -3.10 -3.56 -0.56
CA LEU A 141 -3.98 -4.29 -1.47
C LEU A 141 -3.89 -3.64 -2.85
N THR A 142 -3.35 -4.37 -3.83
CA THR A 142 -3.15 -3.82 -5.17
C THR A 142 -4.47 -3.78 -5.97
N ALA A 143 -4.53 -2.99 -7.04
CA ALA A 143 -5.67 -2.88 -7.98
C ALA A 143 -6.10 -4.19 -8.72
N ARG A 144 -5.56 -5.34 -8.31
CA ARG A 144 -5.88 -6.68 -8.80
C ARG A 144 -7.20 -7.19 -8.25
N GLU A 145 -7.51 -6.82 -7.02
CA GLU A 145 -8.69 -7.32 -6.32
C GLU A 145 -9.94 -6.55 -6.72
N ASN A 146 -11.05 -7.26 -6.86
CA ASN A 146 -12.33 -6.63 -7.13
C ASN A 146 -12.93 -6.00 -5.87
N GLU A 147 -14.01 -5.24 -6.07
CA GLU A 147 -14.72 -4.55 -5.00
C GLU A 147 -15.11 -5.48 -3.85
N GLN A 148 -15.63 -6.66 -4.15
CA GLN A 148 -16.13 -7.60 -3.15
C GLN A 148 -14.98 -8.06 -2.26
N VAL A 149 -13.90 -8.56 -2.86
CA VAL A 149 -12.72 -9.03 -2.12
C VAL A 149 -12.12 -7.89 -1.32
N ARG A 150 -11.97 -6.70 -1.91
CA ARG A 150 -11.48 -5.50 -1.20
C ARG A 150 -12.30 -5.22 0.05
N ASN A 151 -13.63 -5.18 -0.07
CA ASN A 151 -14.53 -4.91 1.05
C ASN A 151 -14.41 -5.98 2.16
N GLU A 152 -14.17 -7.25 1.79
CA GLU A 152 -13.99 -8.33 2.74
C GLU A 152 -12.64 -8.31 3.46
N VAL A 153 -11.55 -7.91 2.78
CA VAL A 153 -10.18 -7.94 3.36
C VAL A 153 -9.77 -6.62 4.03
N MET A 154 -10.37 -5.50 3.63
CA MET A 154 -10.08 -4.19 4.23
C MET A 154 -10.16 -4.20 5.77
N PRO A 155 -11.24 -4.71 6.41
CA PRO A 155 -11.30 -4.76 7.88
C PRO A 155 -10.32 -5.76 8.51
N LEU A 156 -9.68 -6.64 7.73
CA LEU A 156 -8.75 -7.66 8.24
C LEU A 156 -7.33 -7.15 8.41
N GLY A 157 -7.01 -5.95 7.91
CA GLY A 157 -5.72 -5.33 8.12
C GLY A 157 -5.13 -4.55 6.96
N VAL A 158 -5.83 -4.37 5.83
CA VAL A 158 -5.32 -3.51 4.74
C VAL A 158 -5.25 -2.06 5.23
N THR A 159 -4.17 -1.37 4.92
CA THR A 159 -3.98 0.05 5.29
C THR A 159 -3.81 0.96 4.08
N GLN A 160 -3.49 0.40 2.93
CA GLN A 160 -3.27 1.12 1.68
C GLN A 160 -3.83 0.30 0.53
N PHE A 161 -4.43 0.95 -0.45
CA PHE A 161 -4.84 0.30 -1.69
C PHE A 161 -4.92 1.32 -2.81
N ASP A 162 -4.76 0.84 -4.05
CA ASP A 162 -4.81 1.70 -5.22
C ASP A 162 -6.27 2.03 -5.62
N ALA A 163 -6.50 3.20 -6.22
CA ALA A 163 -7.79 3.57 -6.79
C ALA A 163 -7.60 4.36 -8.09
N SER A 164 -8.57 4.26 -9.01
CA SER A 164 -8.50 4.89 -10.33
C SER A 164 -7.25 4.50 -11.14
N THR A 165 -6.75 3.28 -10.94
CA THR A 165 -5.48 2.80 -11.45
C THR A 165 -5.47 2.67 -12.97
N ARG A 166 -4.37 3.11 -13.59
CA ARG A 166 -4.00 2.83 -14.99
C ARG A 166 -2.59 2.22 -15.00
N ILE A 167 -2.47 0.97 -15.45
CA ILE A 167 -1.21 0.21 -15.43
C ILE A 167 -0.61 -0.05 -16.81
N GLY A 168 -1.26 0.43 -17.88
CA GLY A 168 -0.67 0.47 -19.21
C GLY A 168 0.31 1.65 -19.34
N ILE A 169 1.38 1.47 -20.11
CA ILE A 169 2.32 2.56 -20.39
C ILE A 169 1.59 3.70 -21.10
N GLY A 170 1.62 4.90 -20.51
CA GLY A 170 0.93 6.10 -21.01
C GLY A 170 -0.58 6.16 -20.74
N ALA A 171 -1.16 5.15 -20.08
CA ALA A 171 -2.62 4.97 -20.02
C ALA A 171 -3.39 6.05 -19.23
N TYR A 172 -2.72 6.90 -18.44
CA TYR A 172 -3.39 8.06 -17.81
C TYR A 172 -3.64 9.21 -18.79
N ALA A 173 -2.92 9.27 -19.92
CA ALA A 173 -3.13 10.27 -20.97
C ALA A 173 -4.20 9.82 -21.99
N ASP A 174 -4.55 8.54 -22.00
CA ASP A 174 -5.56 7.98 -22.89
C ASP A 174 -6.96 8.35 -22.37
N SER A 175 -7.86 8.71 -23.28
CA SER A 175 -9.20 9.21 -22.93
C SER A 175 -10.26 8.11 -22.77
N ASP A 176 -9.98 6.87 -23.20
CA ASP A 176 -11.05 5.88 -23.41
C ASP A 176 -11.48 5.10 -22.15
N GLY A 177 -10.72 5.22 -21.07
CA GLY A 177 -11.08 4.63 -19.78
C GLY A 177 -11.12 3.10 -19.74
N SER A 178 -10.87 2.40 -20.84
CA SER A 178 -11.02 0.96 -21.01
C SER A 178 -9.79 0.19 -20.56
N GLN A 179 -9.95 -1.13 -20.42
CA GLN A 179 -8.85 -2.04 -20.17
C GLN A 179 -8.32 -2.64 -21.48
N ASP A 180 -7.00 -2.62 -21.67
CA ASP A 180 -6.30 -3.21 -22.81
C ASP A 180 -5.30 -4.27 -22.33
N GLU A 181 -5.64 -5.53 -22.53
CA GLU A 181 -4.85 -6.69 -22.10
C GLU A 181 -3.43 -6.70 -22.71
N GLN A 182 -3.24 -6.14 -23.92
CA GLN A 182 -1.94 -6.14 -24.59
C GLN A 182 -1.01 -5.03 -24.07
N ARG A 183 -1.58 -3.94 -23.55
CA ARG A 183 -0.81 -2.80 -23.02
C ARG A 183 -0.63 -2.86 -21.51
N GLN A 184 -1.52 -3.56 -20.80
CA GLN A 184 -1.50 -3.65 -19.35
C GLN A 184 -0.58 -4.76 -18.83
N GLN A 185 -0.01 -4.53 -17.65
CA GLN A 185 0.78 -5.54 -16.94
C GLN A 185 -0.07 -6.71 -16.41
N PHE A 186 -1.36 -6.48 -16.16
CA PHE A 186 -2.36 -7.45 -15.69
C PHE A 186 -3.77 -6.85 -15.88
N MET A 187 -4.81 -7.67 -15.70
CA MET A 187 -6.19 -7.19 -15.67
C MET A 187 -6.55 -6.65 -14.28
N LEU A 188 -7.09 -5.43 -14.24
CA LEU A 188 -7.54 -4.77 -13.00
C LEU A 188 -8.83 -5.40 -12.50
N GLY A 189 -8.92 -5.61 -11.19
CA GLY A 189 -10.13 -6.11 -10.52
C GLY A 189 -11.14 -5.01 -10.19
N ASP A 190 -10.68 -3.77 -10.03
CA ASP A 190 -11.52 -2.61 -9.73
C ASP A 190 -11.11 -1.41 -10.59
N THR A 191 -11.99 -1.01 -11.50
CA THR A 191 -11.77 0.06 -12.48
C THR A 191 -12.52 1.35 -12.13
N ARG A 192 -13.09 1.43 -10.93
CA ARG A 192 -13.84 2.62 -10.50
C ARG A 192 -12.93 3.84 -10.37
N SER A 193 -13.53 5.00 -10.58
CA SER A 193 -12.86 6.28 -10.32
C SER A 193 -12.57 6.47 -8.84
N LEU A 194 -11.60 7.34 -8.54
CA LEU A 194 -11.25 7.68 -7.16
C LEU A 194 -12.46 8.27 -6.42
N ASP A 195 -13.29 9.06 -7.09
CA ASP A 195 -14.50 9.66 -6.51
C ASP A 195 -15.53 8.60 -6.10
N GLU A 196 -15.77 7.59 -6.94
CA GLU A 196 -16.68 6.48 -6.60
C GLU A 196 -16.17 5.67 -5.41
N VAL A 197 -14.88 5.37 -5.37
CA VAL A 197 -14.26 4.61 -4.28
C VAL A 197 -14.31 5.38 -2.97
N VAL A 198 -13.97 6.68 -3.00
CA VAL A 198 -14.05 7.55 -1.83
C VAL A 198 -15.49 7.65 -1.32
N ARG A 199 -16.47 7.79 -2.23
CA ARG A 199 -17.89 7.85 -1.87
C ARG A 199 -18.39 6.56 -1.23
N ASP A 200 -18.01 5.41 -1.79
CA ASP A 200 -18.36 4.09 -1.27
C ASP A 200 -17.81 3.88 0.15
N LEU A 201 -16.53 4.22 0.36
CA LEU A 201 -15.92 4.13 1.69
C LEU A 201 -16.56 5.10 2.69
N ALA A 202 -16.87 6.32 2.27
CA ALA A 202 -17.52 7.29 3.13
C ALA A 202 -18.92 6.83 3.56
N ARG A 203 -19.69 6.18 2.66
CA ARG A 203 -20.98 5.55 2.99
C ARG A 203 -20.87 4.44 4.02
N LYS A 204 -19.72 3.74 4.04
CA LYS A 204 -19.39 2.68 4.99
C LYS A 204 -18.75 3.22 6.28
N GLY A 205 -18.63 4.54 6.43
CA GLY A 205 -18.03 5.18 7.61
C GLY A 205 -16.50 5.06 7.67
N SER A 206 -15.83 4.79 6.55
CA SER A 206 -14.37 4.69 6.47
C SER A 206 -13.79 5.96 5.83
N ILE A 207 -12.96 6.70 6.58
CA ILE A 207 -12.28 7.88 6.04
C ILE A 207 -11.09 7.48 5.17
N VAL A 208 -10.95 8.14 4.01
CA VAL A 208 -9.79 8.00 3.12
C VAL A 208 -8.76 9.08 3.47
N SER A 209 -7.48 8.72 3.50
CA SER A 209 -6.40 9.65 3.75
C SER A 209 -5.46 9.75 2.56
N PHE A 210 -5.02 10.97 2.25
CA PHE A 210 -3.95 11.25 1.29
C PHE A 210 -2.70 11.78 2.01
N CYS A 211 -2.52 11.38 3.26
CA CYS A 211 -1.46 11.88 4.15
C CYS A 211 -0.06 11.49 3.67
N THR A 212 0.82 12.49 3.64
CA THR A 212 2.27 12.32 3.44
C THR A 212 3.09 13.00 4.56
N ALA A 213 2.44 13.29 5.69
CA ALA A 213 3.04 14.00 6.83
C ALA A 213 4.26 13.28 7.43
N GLY A 214 4.27 11.93 7.41
CA GLY A 214 5.40 11.15 7.91
C GLY A 214 6.72 11.59 7.28
N TYR A 215 6.73 11.69 5.95
CA TYR A 215 7.90 12.17 5.18
C TYR A 215 8.24 13.63 5.50
N ARG A 216 7.24 14.53 5.54
CA ARG A 216 7.47 15.96 5.83
C ARG A 216 8.02 16.22 7.23
N CYS A 217 7.65 15.39 8.20
CA CYS A 217 8.10 15.50 9.58
C CYS A 217 9.38 14.69 9.87
N GLY A 218 9.97 14.05 8.85
CA GLY A 218 11.13 13.17 9.01
C GLY A 218 10.85 11.97 9.93
N ARG A 219 9.59 11.49 9.94
CA ARG A 219 9.15 10.24 10.58
C ARG A 219 9.25 9.11 9.55
N THR A 220 10.48 8.67 9.30
CA THR A 220 10.82 7.52 8.45
C THR A 220 11.67 6.53 9.26
N GLY A 221 11.81 5.29 8.77
CA GLY A 221 12.69 4.29 9.40
C GLY A 221 12.38 4.01 10.87
N GLU A 222 13.42 4.02 11.73
CA GLU A 222 13.28 3.71 13.16
C GLU A 222 12.30 4.62 13.90
N LYS A 223 12.21 5.91 13.51
CA LYS A 223 11.36 6.89 14.19
C LYS A 223 9.88 6.54 14.02
N ILE A 224 9.45 6.29 12.79
CA ILE A 224 8.05 5.91 12.54
C ILE A 224 7.75 4.52 13.08
N MET A 225 8.70 3.58 12.96
CA MET A 225 8.53 2.23 13.50
C MET A 225 8.30 2.24 15.02
N GLY A 226 9.02 3.07 15.78
CA GLY A 226 8.77 3.25 17.21
C GLY A 226 7.38 3.81 17.52
N LEU A 227 6.89 4.74 16.71
CA LEU A 227 5.54 5.33 16.86
C LEU A 227 4.43 4.36 16.47
N LEU A 228 4.64 3.55 15.42
CA LEU A 228 3.71 2.50 14.98
C LEU A 228 3.61 1.39 16.03
N ARG A 229 4.75 0.88 16.54
CA ARG A 229 4.78 -0.16 17.58
C ARG A 229 4.15 0.29 18.90
N SER A 230 4.25 1.58 19.23
CA SER A 230 3.62 2.15 20.43
C SER A 230 2.17 2.59 20.23
N GLY A 231 1.64 2.52 19.00
CA GLY A 231 0.31 3.01 18.64
C GLY A 231 0.14 4.54 18.65
N LYS A 232 1.22 5.29 18.88
CA LYS A 232 1.18 6.76 18.92
C LYS A 232 1.00 7.38 17.54
N GLU A 233 1.53 6.75 16.50
CA GLU A 233 1.39 7.27 15.13
C GLU A 233 -0.08 7.36 14.72
N GLY A 234 -0.91 6.40 15.15
CA GLY A 234 -2.34 6.38 14.86
C GLY A 234 -3.10 7.63 15.32
N GLN A 235 -2.63 8.30 16.37
CA GLN A 235 -3.20 9.56 16.83
C GLN A 235 -3.01 10.66 15.77
N PHE A 236 -1.80 10.77 15.21
CA PHE A 236 -1.50 11.74 14.16
C PHE A 236 -2.13 11.35 12.82
N CYS A 237 -2.18 10.06 12.49
CA CYS A 237 -2.83 9.55 11.29
C CYS A 237 -4.30 9.98 11.21
N LYS A 238 -5.06 9.88 12.32
CA LYS A 238 -6.47 10.30 12.35
C LYS A 238 -6.62 11.80 12.06
N LEU A 239 -5.78 12.65 12.67
CA LEU A 239 -5.81 14.10 12.45
C LEU A 239 -5.51 14.44 10.98
N ASN A 240 -4.45 13.84 10.44
CA ASN A 240 -4.01 14.10 9.07
C ASN A 240 -4.97 13.50 8.02
N ALA A 241 -5.67 12.40 8.35
CA ALA A 241 -6.74 11.87 7.53
C ALA A 241 -7.86 12.90 7.36
N ILE A 242 -8.32 13.53 8.44
CA ILE A 242 -9.36 14.57 8.37
C ILE A 242 -8.93 15.75 7.50
N LEU A 243 -7.69 16.23 7.68
CA LEU A 243 -7.18 17.39 6.93
C LEU A 243 -7.04 17.08 5.43
N THR A 244 -6.35 16.00 5.08
CA THR A 244 -6.13 15.62 3.67
C THR A 244 -7.42 15.20 2.97
N TYR A 245 -8.34 14.57 3.70
CA TYR A 245 -9.66 14.25 3.18
C TYR A 245 -10.45 15.52 2.87
N ARG A 246 -10.40 16.52 3.76
CA ARG A 246 -11.04 17.82 3.53
C ARG A 246 -10.50 18.53 2.29
N GLU A 247 -9.19 18.56 2.11
CA GLU A 247 -8.55 19.14 0.92
C GLU A 247 -9.06 18.44 -0.34
N TRP A 248 -9.04 17.11 -0.35
CA TRP A 248 -9.50 16.34 -1.49
C TRP A 248 -10.98 16.57 -1.81
N LEU A 249 -11.84 16.69 -0.79
CA LEU A 249 -13.26 17.02 -0.96
C LEU A 249 -13.49 18.43 -1.53
N ASP A 250 -12.62 19.39 -1.25
CA ASP A 250 -12.74 20.74 -1.77
C ASP A 250 -12.20 20.87 -3.20
N ASP A 251 -11.16 20.11 -3.54
CA ASP A 251 -10.43 20.26 -4.80
C ASP A 251 -10.91 19.32 -5.91
N PHE A 252 -11.40 18.12 -5.57
CA PHE A 252 -11.61 17.05 -6.55
C PHE A 252 -12.95 16.33 -6.48
N ALA A 253 -13.63 16.32 -5.34
CA ALA A 253 -14.84 15.53 -5.16
C ALA A 253 -16.02 16.04 -5.99
N SER A 254 -16.87 15.12 -6.45
CA SER A 254 -18.21 15.46 -6.94
C SER A 254 -19.08 16.00 -5.80
N ASP A 255 -20.14 16.76 -6.14
CA ASP A 255 -21.07 17.31 -5.14
C ASP A 255 -21.69 16.23 -4.24
N GLU A 256 -21.98 15.05 -4.81
CA GLU A 256 -22.52 13.91 -4.07
C GLU A 256 -21.51 13.37 -3.06
N THR A 257 -20.27 13.14 -3.49
CA THR A 257 -19.18 12.66 -2.63
C THR A 257 -18.87 13.68 -1.55
N ARG A 258 -18.84 14.98 -1.89
CA ARG A 258 -18.62 16.07 -0.95
C ARG A 258 -19.68 16.09 0.14
N ALA A 259 -20.96 15.97 -0.20
CA ALA A 259 -22.04 15.97 0.78
C ALA A 259 -21.95 14.80 1.77
N ILE A 260 -21.54 13.60 1.32
CA ILE A 260 -21.35 12.42 2.19
C ILE A 260 -20.08 12.59 3.03
N GLY A 261 -18.97 12.99 2.41
CA GLY A 261 -17.67 13.13 3.07
C GLY A 261 -17.66 14.19 4.17
N LEU A 262 -18.39 15.31 3.99
CA LEU A 262 -18.51 16.33 5.03
C LEU A 262 -19.23 15.82 6.29
N ARG A 263 -20.26 14.97 6.12
CA ARG A 263 -20.92 14.31 7.27
C ARG A 263 -19.99 13.34 7.99
N LEU A 264 -19.16 12.62 7.24
CA LEU A 264 -18.14 11.75 7.83
C LEU A 264 -17.12 12.58 8.61
N ILE A 265 -16.63 13.70 8.07
CA ILE A 265 -15.71 14.59 8.79
C ILE A 265 -16.30 15.07 10.13
N GLU A 266 -17.59 15.40 10.19
CA GLU A 266 -18.24 15.78 11.45
C GLU A 266 -18.19 14.67 12.50
N GLN A 267 -18.43 13.42 12.09
CA GLN A 267 -18.29 12.25 12.96
C GLN A 267 -16.84 12.09 13.44
N GLU A 268 -15.87 12.20 12.53
CA GLU A 268 -14.46 12.04 12.84
C GLU A 268 -13.90 13.14 13.75
N LEU A 269 -14.37 14.38 13.57
CA LEU A 269 -14.08 15.47 14.50
C LEU A 269 -14.66 15.21 15.89
N GLY A 270 -15.87 14.64 15.97
CA GLY A 270 -16.48 14.21 17.23
C GLY A 270 -15.63 13.15 17.95
N GLU A 271 -15.20 12.11 17.23
CA GLU A 271 -14.31 11.08 17.80
C GLU A 271 -12.99 11.66 18.31
N VAL A 272 -12.38 12.62 17.59
CA VAL A 272 -11.17 13.30 18.04
C VAL A 272 -11.43 14.13 19.29
N ALA A 273 -12.59 14.80 19.40
CA ALA A 273 -12.96 15.55 20.59
C ALA A 273 -13.02 14.65 21.84
N ASP A 274 -13.59 13.45 21.67
CA ASP A 274 -13.78 12.49 22.76
C ASP A 274 -12.50 11.74 23.13
N GLN A 275 -11.77 11.23 22.12
CA GLN A 275 -10.64 10.32 22.32
C GLN A 275 -9.28 11.05 22.38
N LEU A 276 -9.15 12.20 21.72
CA LEU A 276 -7.90 12.96 21.59
C LEU A 276 -8.12 14.46 21.92
N PRO A 277 -8.71 14.81 23.07
CA PRO A 277 -9.14 16.19 23.39
C PRO A 277 -8.01 17.22 23.34
N LYS A 278 -6.76 16.80 23.61
CA LYS A 278 -5.57 17.66 23.51
C LYS A 278 -5.33 18.18 22.09
N PHE A 279 -5.66 17.38 21.07
CA PHE A 279 -5.42 17.70 19.66
C PHE A 279 -6.63 18.35 18.97
N TYR A 280 -7.82 18.30 19.57
CA TYR A 280 -9.05 18.80 18.96
C TYR A 280 -8.99 20.29 18.58
N LYS A 281 -8.57 21.18 19.49
CA LYS A 281 -8.46 22.61 19.20
C LYS A 281 -7.42 22.92 18.11
N PRO A 282 -6.19 22.37 18.17
CA PRO A 282 -5.24 22.48 17.06
C PRO A 282 -5.80 21.98 15.72
N LEU A 283 -6.49 20.82 15.72
CA LEU A 283 -7.09 20.24 14.52
C LEU A 283 -8.13 21.17 13.91
N LEU A 284 -9.08 21.67 14.71
CA LEU A 284 -10.09 22.62 14.23
C LEU A 284 -9.47 23.88 13.62
N LYS A 285 -8.40 24.41 14.22
CA LYS A 285 -7.70 25.56 13.67
C LYS A 285 -7.12 25.26 12.28
N SER A 286 -6.47 24.11 12.10
CA SER A 286 -5.95 23.68 10.79
C SER A 286 -7.09 23.41 9.80
N TYR A 287 -8.17 22.79 10.25
CA TYR A 287 -9.35 22.50 9.42
C TYR A 287 -10.01 23.78 8.87
N GLU A 288 -10.17 24.82 9.70
CA GLU A 288 -10.72 26.11 9.25
C GLU A 288 -9.79 26.84 8.27
N ARG A 289 -8.46 26.71 8.43
CA ARG A 289 -7.50 27.23 7.46
C ARG A 289 -7.61 26.54 6.11
N ILE A 290 -7.80 25.22 6.09
CA ILE A 290 -8.05 24.47 4.85
C ILE A 290 -9.32 24.92 4.15
N LYS A 291 -10.42 25.08 4.91
CA LYS A 291 -11.67 25.66 4.42
C LYS A 291 -11.50 27.05 3.82
N SER A 292 -10.51 27.80 4.29
CA SER A 292 -10.18 29.15 3.83
C SER A 292 -9.21 29.16 2.65
N GLY A 293 -8.83 27.99 2.11
CA GLY A 293 -8.01 27.83 0.92
C GLY A 293 -6.54 27.46 1.18
N GLU A 294 -6.12 27.34 2.44
CA GLU A 294 -4.78 26.84 2.73
C GLU A 294 -4.69 25.33 2.44
N ARG A 295 -3.51 24.83 2.09
CA ARG A 295 -3.27 23.43 1.75
C ARG A 295 -2.01 22.93 2.44
N ASP A 296 -1.88 21.61 2.50
CA ASP A 296 -0.75 20.89 3.06
C ASP A 296 -0.49 21.21 4.54
N LEU A 297 -1.55 21.17 5.35
CA LEU A 297 -1.44 21.26 6.80
C LEU A 297 -1.41 19.87 7.43
N PHE A 298 -0.49 19.65 8.37
CA PHE A 298 -0.27 18.34 8.98
C PHE A 298 0.22 18.43 10.42
N PHE A 299 0.11 17.29 11.11
CA PHE A 299 0.61 16.99 12.46
C PHE A 299 1.73 15.96 12.43
#